data_AF-A0A524M336-F1
#
_entry.id   AF-A0A524M336-F1
#
_cell.length_a   1.000
_cell.length_b   1.000
_cell.length_c   1.000
_cell.angle_alpha   90.00
_cell.angle_beta   90.00
_cell.angle_gamma   90.00
#
_symmetry.space_group_name_H-M   'P 1'
#
loop_
_entity.id
_entity.type
_entity.pdbx_description
1 polymer ?
#
loop_
_entity_poly.entity_id
_entity_poly.type
_entity_poly.pdbx_seq_one_letter_code
_entity_poly.pdbx_strand_id
1 'polypeptide(L)'
;MSDLPMSKYDFGNTAVESLFDQILTHTDIKIIESTTQFSLRTGKAPTASDILKELAKTNSLKKTQLYERLNRLTRLGFISVRILPRPRKYITNRTTIAEGVERWIEEQMISIADLSSELESFSKMIKQTEPATIVSAIAERLSLDIASNTG
;
A
#
# COMPACT_ATOMS: atom_id res chain seq x y z
N MET A 1 31.08 -29.55 -8.06
CA MET A 1 30.33 -28.67 -7.13
C MET A 1 30.69 -27.24 -7.50
N SER A 2 29.89 -26.66 -8.39
CA SER A 2 29.94 -25.25 -8.72
C SER A 2 28.80 -24.62 -7.92
N ASP A 3 29.16 -23.88 -6.89
CA ASP A 3 28.22 -23.03 -6.16
C ASP A 3 27.65 -22.01 -7.16
N LEU A 4 26.43 -22.27 -7.63
CA LEU A 4 25.61 -21.26 -8.26
C LEU A 4 25.44 -20.11 -7.26
N PRO A 5 25.39 -18.84 -7.72
CA PRO A 5 24.94 -17.74 -6.89
C PRO A 5 23.43 -17.90 -6.65
N MET A 6 23.07 -18.85 -5.79
CA MET A 6 21.74 -18.97 -5.21
C MET A 6 21.41 -17.63 -4.53
N SER A 7 20.30 -17.04 -4.95
CA SER A 7 19.56 -16.03 -4.18
C SER A 7 20.34 -14.75 -3.83
N LYS A 8 20.84 -14.01 -4.83
CA LYS A 8 21.12 -12.57 -4.65
C LYS A 8 20.03 -11.64 -5.14
N TYR A 9 18.99 -12.20 -5.76
CA TYR A 9 17.77 -11.47 -6.06
C TYR A 9 16.73 -11.86 -5.01
N ASP A 10 16.99 -11.46 -3.76
CA ASP A 10 15.89 -11.15 -2.84
C ASP A 10 15.26 -9.88 -3.42
N PHE A 11 14.39 -10.06 -4.41
CA PHE A 11 13.47 -9.00 -4.82
C PHE A 11 12.75 -8.65 -3.54
N GLY A 12 13.10 -7.52 -2.93
CA GLY A 12 12.52 -7.11 -1.66
C GLY A 12 11.01 -7.06 -1.80
N ASN A 13 10.33 -8.15 -1.40
CA ASN A 13 8.88 -8.26 -1.43
C ASN A 13 8.25 -7.08 -0.67
N THR A 14 8.98 -6.53 0.30
CA THR A 14 8.64 -5.33 1.05
C THR A 14 8.51 -4.06 0.21
N ALA A 15 9.28 -3.90 -0.87
CA ALA A 15 9.22 -2.69 -1.70
C ALA A 15 7.91 -2.67 -2.51
N VAL A 16 7.59 -3.77 -3.19
CA VAL A 16 6.36 -3.90 -3.98
C VAL A 16 5.12 -3.90 -3.09
N GLU A 17 5.14 -4.60 -1.95
CA GLU A 17 4.04 -4.56 -0.98
C GLU A 17 3.83 -3.14 -0.42
N SER A 18 4.90 -2.37 -0.17
CA SER A 18 4.78 -0.99 0.27
C SER A 18 4.11 -0.07 -0.76
N LEU A 19 4.33 -0.30 -2.06
CA LEU A 19 3.69 0.45 -3.14
C LEU A 19 2.17 0.23 -3.17
N PHE A 20 1.70 -0.99 -2.89
CA PHE A 20 0.27 -1.29 -2.84
C PHE A 20 -0.41 -0.82 -1.53
N ASP A 21 0.34 -0.78 -0.42
CA ASP A 21 -0.15 -0.32 0.88
C ASP A 21 -0.41 1.21 0.93
N GLN A 22 -0.05 1.93 -0.13
CA GLN A 22 -0.25 3.39 -0.30
C GLN A 22 -1.56 3.75 -1.04
N ILE A 23 -2.28 2.77 -1.59
CA ILE A 23 -3.56 3.03 -2.28
C ILE A 23 -4.67 3.24 -1.24
N LEU A 24 -5.47 4.31 -1.40
CA LEU A 24 -6.70 4.48 -0.61
C LEU A 24 -7.69 3.36 -0.96
N THR A 25 -7.98 2.49 0.01
CA THR A 25 -8.89 1.37 -0.19
C THR A 25 -10.34 1.82 -0.09
N HIS A 26 -11.26 1.00 -0.59
CA HIS A 26 -12.70 1.25 -0.41
C HIS A 26 -13.08 1.38 1.07
N THR A 27 -12.44 0.62 1.96
CA THR A 27 -12.65 0.71 3.40
C THR A 27 -12.19 2.06 3.96
N ASP A 28 -11.07 2.60 3.48
CA ASP A 28 -10.58 3.91 3.90
C ASP A 28 -11.58 5.01 3.53
N ILE A 29 -12.10 4.97 2.29
CA ILE A 29 -13.14 5.89 1.81
C ILE A 29 -14.40 5.78 2.68
N LYS A 30 -14.83 4.57 3.02
CA LYS A 30 -16.00 4.35 3.88
C LYS A 30 -15.80 4.89 5.30
N ILE A 31 -14.58 4.82 5.84
CA ILE A 31 -14.25 5.43 7.14
C ILE A 31 -14.34 6.97 7.06
N ILE A 32 -13.78 7.57 6.01
CA ILE A 32 -13.87 9.02 5.76
C ILE A 32 -15.33 9.48 5.60
N GLU A 33 -16.12 8.72 4.83
CA GLU A 33 -17.55 8.98 4.63
C GLU A 33 -18.32 8.87 5.95
N SER A 34 -18.10 7.80 6.71
CA SER A 34 -18.78 7.56 8.00
C SER A 34 -18.48 8.66 9.01
N THR A 35 -17.22 9.13 9.06
CA THR A 35 -16.83 10.22 9.98
C THR A 35 -17.48 11.55 9.62
N THR A 36 -17.56 11.84 8.32
CA THR A 36 -18.22 13.04 7.79
C THR A 36 -19.72 13.00 8.03
N GLN A 37 -20.39 11.92 7.66
CA GLN A 37 -21.84 11.74 7.82
C GLN A 37 -22.28 11.78 9.29
N PHE A 38 -21.50 11.14 10.18
CA PHE A 38 -21.78 11.23 11.61
C PHE A 38 -21.70 12.68 12.12
N SER A 39 -20.66 13.41 11.71
CA SER A 39 -20.47 14.80 12.14
C SER A 39 -21.56 15.72 11.60
N LEU A 40 -21.95 15.55 10.33
CA LEU A 40 -23.07 16.29 9.71
C LEU A 40 -24.38 16.04 10.44
N ARG A 41 -24.67 14.78 10.80
CA ARG A 41 -25.94 14.41 11.44
C ARG A 41 -26.02 14.81 12.92
N THR A 42 -24.91 14.77 13.64
CA THR A 42 -24.89 14.93 15.11
C THR A 42 -24.30 16.25 15.59
N GLY A 43 -23.64 17.01 14.72
CA GLY A 43 -22.85 18.19 15.07
C GLY A 43 -21.62 17.87 15.94
N LYS A 44 -21.27 16.58 16.12
CA LYS A 44 -20.19 16.13 16.99
C LYS A 44 -19.22 15.23 16.23
N ALA A 45 -17.93 15.32 16.59
CA ALA A 45 -16.94 14.38 16.12
C ALA A 45 -17.22 12.95 16.66
N PRO A 46 -17.17 11.90 15.82
CA PRO A 46 -17.36 10.52 16.25
C PRO A 46 -16.18 9.96 17.05
N THR A 47 -16.45 8.95 17.85
CA THR A 47 -15.45 8.03 18.41
C THR A 47 -15.22 6.83 17.49
N ALA A 48 -14.18 6.04 17.73
CA ALA A 48 -13.97 4.77 17.01
C ALA A 48 -15.18 3.83 17.12
N SER A 49 -15.86 3.80 18.28
CA SER A 49 -17.07 2.99 18.46
C SER A 49 -18.24 3.50 17.63
N ASP A 50 -18.37 4.81 17.46
CA ASP A 50 -19.40 5.39 16.60
C ASP A 50 -19.15 5.07 15.13
N ILE A 51 -17.89 5.14 14.70
CA ILE A 51 -17.48 4.77 13.33
C ILE A 51 -17.75 3.28 13.07
N LEU A 52 -17.42 2.38 14.01
CA LEU A 52 -17.75 0.95 13.88
C LEU A 52 -19.25 0.71 13.70
N LYS A 53 -20.09 1.44 14.46
CA LYS A 53 -21.55 1.32 14.35
C LYS A 53 -22.08 1.79 12.99
N GLU A 54 -21.48 2.83 12.41
CA GLU A 54 -21.82 3.26 11.06
C GLU A 54 -21.38 2.25 10.00
N LEU A 55 -20.14 1.77 10.12
CA LEU A 55 -19.59 0.82 9.18
C LEU A 55 -20.32 -0.53 9.20
N ALA A 56 -20.78 -0.99 10.36
CA ALA A 56 -21.49 -2.28 10.50
C ALA A 56 -22.72 -2.41 9.60
N LYS A 57 -23.31 -1.31 9.13
CA LYS A 57 -24.43 -1.31 8.17
C LYS A 57 -24.01 -1.68 6.75
N THR A 58 -22.71 -1.61 6.44
CA THR A 58 -22.15 -1.72 5.08
C THR A 58 -21.01 -2.72 4.97
N ASN A 59 -20.24 -2.94 6.05
CA ASN A 59 -19.12 -3.87 6.10
C ASN A 59 -18.75 -4.23 7.56
N SER A 60 -18.40 -5.48 7.84
CA SER A 60 -17.96 -5.91 9.17
C SER A 60 -16.43 -5.74 9.32
N LEU A 61 -16.00 -4.57 9.83
CA LEU A 61 -14.59 -4.32 10.13
C LEU A 61 -14.27 -4.69 11.59
N LYS A 62 -13.16 -5.42 11.83
CA LYS A 62 -12.70 -5.68 13.21
C LYS A 62 -12.20 -4.38 13.85
N LYS A 63 -12.34 -4.27 15.17
CA LYS A 63 -11.92 -3.09 15.94
C LYS A 63 -10.43 -2.76 15.76
N THR A 64 -9.55 -3.76 15.73
CA THR A 64 -8.10 -3.58 15.52
C THR A 64 -7.80 -2.99 14.14
N GLN A 65 -8.42 -3.56 13.09
CA GLN A 65 -8.31 -3.08 11.71
C GLN A 65 -8.80 -1.63 11.59
N LEU A 66 -9.87 -1.24 12.30
CA LEU A 66 -10.30 0.16 12.30
C LEU A 66 -9.22 1.09 12.87
N TYR A 67 -8.57 0.72 13.97
CA TYR A 67 -7.53 1.58 14.55
C TYR A 67 -6.31 1.74 13.64
N GLU A 68 -5.89 0.67 12.97
CA GLU A 68 -4.81 0.73 11.98
C GLU A 68 -5.17 1.68 10.84
N ARG A 69 -6.39 1.54 10.29
CA ARG A 69 -6.88 2.40 9.20
C ARG A 69 -7.05 3.85 9.64
N LEU A 70 -7.56 4.11 10.85
CA LEU A 70 -7.66 5.47 11.40
C LEU A 70 -6.29 6.10 11.62
N ASN A 71 -5.30 5.35 12.11
CA ASN A 71 -3.93 5.85 12.25
C ASN A 71 -3.34 6.22 10.88
N ARG A 72 -3.53 5.37 9.87
CA ARG A 72 -3.10 5.65 8.49
C ARG A 72 -3.77 6.90 7.93
N LEU A 73 -5.08 7.02 8.04
CA LEU A 73 -5.85 8.18 7.58
C LEU A 73 -5.48 9.47 8.32
N THR A 74 -5.07 9.38 9.59
CA THR A 74 -4.54 10.53 10.33
C THR A 74 -3.14 10.92 9.87
N ARG A 75 -2.25 9.96 9.60
CA ARG A 75 -0.92 10.24 9.03
C ARG A 75 -1.05 10.93 7.67
N LEU A 76 -1.92 10.41 6.81
CA LEU A 76 -2.20 10.96 5.49
C LEU A 76 -2.90 12.32 5.54
N GLY A 77 -3.48 12.74 6.67
CA GLY A 77 -4.13 14.05 6.81
C GLY A 77 -5.65 14.04 6.56
N PHE A 78 -6.22 12.95 6.04
CA PHE A 78 -7.67 12.84 5.80
C PHE A 78 -8.52 13.02 7.07
N ILE A 79 -7.99 12.61 8.23
CA ILE A 79 -8.71 12.64 9.52
C ILE A 79 -7.83 13.25 10.61
N SER A 80 -8.30 14.31 11.25
CA SER A 80 -7.67 14.83 12.47
C SER A 80 -8.18 14.10 13.71
N VAL A 81 -7.31 13.88 14.71
CA VAL A 81 -7.68 13.22 15.97
C VAL A 81 -7.50 14.15 17.16
N ARG A 82 -8.56 14.33 17.95
CA ARG A 82 -8.46 14.92 19.29
C ARG A 82 -8.28 13.79 20.31
N ILE A 83 -7.10 13.76 20.92
CA ILE A 83 -6.69 12.70 21.84
C ILE A 83 -7.35 12.87 23.22
N LEU A 84 -7.65 14.12 23.60
CA LEU A 84 -8.30 14.48 24.86
C LEU A 84 -9.51 15.41 24.62
N PRO A 85 -10.57 15.28 25.43
CA PRO A 85 -10.79 14.24 26.44
C PRO A 85 -11.03 12.86 25.81
N ARG A 86 -10.81 11.77 26.57
CA ARG A 86 -11.18 10.41 26.11
C ARG A 86 -12.71 10.25 26.13
N PRO A 87 -13.29 9.44 25.22
CA PRO A 87 -12.66 8.70 24.12
C PRO A 87 -12.19 9.61 22.96
N ARG A 88 -11.13 9.18 22.24
CA ARG A 88 -10.57 9.91 21.09
C ARG A 88 -11.66 10.26 20.09
N LYS A 89 -11.58 11.48 19.54
CA LYS A 89 -12.55 12.02 18.59
C LYS A 89 -11.89 12.24 17.23
N TYR A 90 -12.55 11.79 16.18
CA TYR A 90 -12.04 11.82 14.81
C TYR A 90 -12.80 12.89 14.02
N ILE A 91 -12.08 13.77 13.35
CA ILE A 91 -12.62 14.96 12.70
C ILE A 91 -12.27 14.89 11.22
N THR A 92 -13.31 14.99 10.40
CA THR A 92 -13.20 15.04 8.94
C THR A 92 -13.98 16.24 8.45
N ASN A 93 -13.33 17.12 7.71
CA ASN A 93 -13.93 18.31 7.11
C ASN A 93 -13.22 18.64 5.79
N ARG A 94 -13.70 19.68 5.08
CA ARG A 94 -13.12 20.06 3.79
C ARG A 94 -11.62 20.33 3.85
N THR A 95 -11.12 20.91 4.94
CA THR A 95 -9.70 21.17 5.15
C THR A 95 -8.91 19.87 5.28
N THR A 96 -9.34 18.94 6.13
CA THR A 96 -8.64 17.65 6.29
C THR A 96 -8.70 16.80 5.01
N ILE A 97 -9.79 16.88 4.24
CA ILE A 97 -9.86 16.22 2.93
C ILE A 97 -8.86 16.83 1.95
N ALA A 98 -8.75 18.16 1.90
CA ALA A 98 -7.80 18.83 1.01
C ALA A 98 -6.35 18.46 1.37
N GLU A 99 -5.99 18.57 2.65
CA GLU A 99 -4.67 18.15 3.17
C GLU A 99 -4.41 16.66 2.89
N GLY A 100 -5.43 15.83 3.10
CA GLY A 100 -5.38 14.39 2.84
C GLY A 100 -5.06 14.05 1.39
N VAL A 101 -5.76 14.71 0.47
CA VAL A 101 -5.56 14.52 -0.98
C VAL A 101 -4.19 15.01 -1.41
N GLU A 102 -3.74 16.17 -0.92
CA GLU A 102 -2.43 16.74 -1.27
C GLU A 102 -1.30 15.79 -0.86
N ARG A 103 -1.27 15.36 0.40
CA ARG A 103 -0.25 14.40 0.88
C ARG A 103 -0.34 13.06 0.19
N TRP A 104 -1.55 12.57 -0.08
CA TRP A 104 -1.72 11.31 -0.81
C TRP A 104 -1.14 11.41 -2.22
N ILE A 105 -1.38 12.52 -2.95
CA ILE A 105 -0.79 12.75 -4.27
C ILE A 105 0.73 12.79 -4.18
N GLU A 106 1.30 13.50 -3.19
CA GLU A 106 2.76 13.54 -2.98
C GLU A 106 3.33 12.13 -2.75
N GLU A 107 2.71 11.32 -1.89
CA GLU A 107 3.12 9.93 -1.68
C GLU A 107 3.00 9.10 -2.96
N GLN A 108 1.94 9.27 -3.77
CA GLN A 108 1.82 8.57 -5.05
C GLN A 108 2.91 8.98 -6.04
N MET A 109 3.28 10.27 -6.09
CA MET A 109 4.32 10.76 -6.99
C MET A 109 5.70 10.21 -6.63
N ILE A 110 6.03 10.13 -5.33
CA ILE A 110 7.26 9.49 -4.85
C ILE A 110 7.29 8.02 -5.29
N SER A 111 6.17 7.33 -5.12
CA SER A 111 6.04 5.91 -5.42
C SER A 111 6.16 5.61 -6.92
N ILE A 112 5.63 6.48 -7.77
CA ILE A 112 5.82 6.41 -9.22
C ILE A 112 7.30 6.63 -9.58
N ALA A 113 7.98 7.57 -8.94
CA ALA A 113 9.40 7.80 -9.17
C ALA A 113 10.25 6.58 -8.75
N ASP A 114 9.94 5.98 -7.60
CA ASP A 114 10.61 4.78 -7.10
C ASP A 114 10.40 3.59 -8.06
N LEU A 115 9.14 3.35 -8.49
CA LEU A 115 8.83 2.31 -9.47
C LEU A 115 9.54 2.54 -10.82
N SER A 116 9.63 3.79 -11.26
CA SER A 116 10.37 4.14 -12.48
C SER A 116 11.86 3.83 -12.34
N SER A 117 12.45 4.09 -11.18
CA SER A 117 13.86 3.79 -10.89
C SER A 117 14.11 2.27 -10.87
N GLU A 118 13.22 1.50 -10.24
CA GLU A 118 13.29 0.04 -10.25
C GLU A 118 13.18 -0.52 -11.67
N LEU A 119 12.26 -0.01 -12.48
CA LEU A 119 12.09 -0.42 -13.88
C LEU A 119 13.34 -0.12 -14.71
N GLU A 120 13.98 1.03 -14.51
CA GLU A 120 15.24 1.38 -15.17
C GLU A 120 16.38 0.43 -14.75
N SER A 121 16.45 0.10 -13.45
CA SER A 121 17.39 -0.89 -12.92
C SER A 121 17.20 -2.26 -13.58
N PHE A 122 15.95 -2.73 -13.70
CA PHE A 122 15.64 -3.98 -14.41
C PHE A 122 16.00 -3.92 -15.88
N SER A 123 15.68 -2.83 -16.57
CA SER A 123 16.03 -2.62 -17.98
C SER A 123 17.54 -2.69 -18.19
N LYS A 124 18.33 -2.04 -17.31
CA LYS A 124 19.79 -2.08 -17.34
C LYS A 124 20.32 -3.48 -17.08
N MET A 125 19.77 -4.18 -16.08
CA MET A 125 20.13 -5.56 -15.78
C MET A 125 19.90 -6.47 -16.98
N ILE A 126 18.73 -6.42 -17.62
CA ILE A 126 18.40 -7.22 -18.81
C ILE A 126 19.38 -6.93 -19.95
N LYS A 127 19.70 -5.65 -20.21
CA LYS A 127 20.66 -5.25 -21.25
C LYS A 127 22.08 -5.74 -20.99
N GLN A 128 22.46 -5.91 -19.73
CA GLN A 128 23.79 -6.37 -19.32
C GLN A 128 23.88 -7.88 -19.15
N THR A 129 22.74 -8.58 -19.12
CA THR A 129 22.70 -10.02 -18.95
C THR A 129 22.91 -10.70 -20.29
N GLU A 130 23.89 -11.61 -20.37
CA GLU A 130 24.10 -12.38 -21.60
C GLU A 130 22.86 -13.24 -21.93
N PRO A 131 22.44 -13.29 -23.21
CA PRO A 131 21.26 -14.08 -23.61
C PRO A 131 21.32 -15.55 -23.15
N ALA A 132 22.50 -16.16 -23.13
CA ALA A 132 22.70 -17.53 -22.67
C ALA A 132 22.31 -17.73 -21.20
N THR A 133 22.56 -16.72 -20.35
CA THR A 133 22.18 -16.73 -18.93
C THR A 133 20.66 -16.66 -18.75
N ILE A 134 19.99 -15.83 -19.56
CA ILE A 134 18.52 -15.73 -19.56
C ILE A 134 17.88 -17.04 -20.04
N VAL A 135 18.39 -17.61 -21.14
CA VAL A 135 17.94 -18.91 -21.66
C VAL A 135 18.12 -20.01 -20.63
N SER A 136 19.27 -20.04 -19.95
CA SER A 136 19.55 -21.03 -18.91
C SER A 136 18.56 -20.93 -17.74
N ALA A 137 18.28 -19.72 -17.25
CA ALA A 137 17.32 -19.50 -16.17
C ALA A 137 15.87 -19.88 -16.56
N ILE A 138 15.47 -19.61 -17.81
CA ILE A 138 14.13 -20.00 -18.31
C ILE A 138 14.04 -21.52 -18.49
N ALA A 139 15.06 -22.15 -19.08
CA ALA A 139 15.10 -23.58 -19.29
C ALA A 139 15.07 -24.36 -17.97
N GLU A 140 15.81 -23.89 -16.96
CA GLU A 140 15.79 -24.45 -15.60
C GLU A 140 14.37 -24.38 -14.99
N ARG A 141 13.69 -23.24 -15.12
CA ARG A 141 12.29 -23.07 -14.67
C ARG A 141 11.28 -23.95 -15.41
N LEU A 142 11.54 -24.22 -16.69
CA LEU A 142 10.70 -25.08 -17.52
C LEU A 142 11.11 -26.56 -17.45
N SER A 143 12.12 -26.90 -16.64
CA SER A 143 12.70 -28.25 -16.56
C SER A 143 13.13 -28.79 -17.93
N LEU A 144 13.60 -27.90 -18.81
CA LEU A 144 14.15 -28.25 -20.10
C LEU A 144 15.64 -28.55 -19.91
N ASP A 145 16.03 -29.81 -20.12
CA ASP A 145 17.46 -30.17 -20.16
C ASP A 145 18.12 -29.50 -21.36
N ILE A 146 19.01 -28.52 -21.11
CA ILE A 146 19.83 -27.85 -22.15
C ILE A 146 21.04 -28.74 -22.51
N ALA A 147 20.85 -30.05 -22.53
CA ALA A 147 21.87 -31.02 -22.90
C ALA A 147 21.50 -31.69 -24.22
N SER A 148 21.29 -30.90 -25.29
CA SER A 148 21.22 -31.46 -26.65
C SER A 148 21.25 -30.38 -27.73
N ASN A 149 22.44 -29.97 -28.17
CA ASN A 149 22.91 -30.11 -29.56
C ASN A 149 24.21 -29.32 -29.79
N THR A 150 25.34 -29.97 -29.54
CA THR A 150 26.52 -29.84 -30.41
C THR A 150 26.57 -31.11 -31.24
N GLY A 151 26.16 -30.98 -32.50
CA GLY A 151 26.21 -32.02 -33.54
C GLY A 151 26.02 -31.36 -34.89
#